data_AF-A0A1Z4V4S2-F1
#
_entry.id   AF-A0A1Z4V4S2-F1
#
_cell.length_a   1.000
_cell.length_b   1.000
_cell.length_c   1.000
_cell.angle_alpha   90.00
_cell.angle_beta   90.00
_cell.angle_gamma   90.00
#
_symmetry.space_group_name_H-M   'P 1'
#
loop_
_entity.id
_entity.type
_entity.pdbx_description
1 polymer ?
#
loop_
_entity_poly.entity_id
_entity_poly.type
_entity_poly.pdbx_seq_one_letter_code
_entity_poly.pdbx_strand_id
1 'polypeptide(L)'
;MVNPGTPFGQKILDSQIVAVTVYNYQAWVTRRAVVSLSGEEQELVITPLPVTLATDSMRVSSVGTAVLKLLGVRCDRRQTTEPIGKEAT
;
A
#
# COMPACT_ATOMS: atom_id res chain seq x y z
N MET A 1 -7.88 21.09 -15.80
CA MET A 1 -6.82 20.13 -15.43
C MET A 1 -7.49 18.92 -14.81
N VAL A 2 -7.54 17.81 -15.54
CA VAL A 2 -8.08 16.52 -15.07
C VAL A 2 -7.19 16.05 -13.92
N ASN A 3 -7.78 15.86 -12.74
CA ASN A 3 -7.11 15.14 -11.66
C ASN A 3 -6.94 13.69 -12.17
N PRO A 4 -5.73 13.13 -12.30
CA PRO A 4 -5.56 11.78 -12.83
C PRO A 4 -6.18 10.83 -11.81
N GLY A 5 -7.41 10.43 -12.12
CA GLY A 5 -8.23 9.57 -11.27
C GLY A 5 -7.47 8.34 -10.85
N THR A 6 -7.80 7.85 -9.67
CA THR A 6 -7.46 6.49 -9.22
C THR A 6 -7.55 5.57 -10.44
N PRO A 7 -6.45 4.92 -10.86
CA PRO A 7 -6.47 4.04 -12.02
C PRO A 7 -7.65 3.08 -11.88
N PHE A 8 -8.44 2.92 -12.94
CA PHE A 8 -9.58 2.01 -12.93
C PHE A 8 -9.15 0.65 -12.37
N GLY A 9 -9.87 0.15 -11.35
CA GLY A 9 -9.55 -1.11 -10.67
C GLY A 9 -8.55 -1.01 -9.52
N GLN A 10 -8.04 0.16 -9.14
CA GLN A 10 -7.25 0.31 -7.90
C GLN A 10 -8.13 0.64 -6.69
N LYS A 11 -7.88 -0.05 -5.58
CA LYS A 11 -8.50 0.23 -4.28
C LYS A 11 -7.45 0.45 -3.21
N ILE A 12 -7.47 1.64 -2.61
CA ILE A 12 -6.60 1.96 -1.48
C ILE A 12 -7.18 1.31 -0.23
N LEU A 13 -6.32 0.64 0.54
CA LEU A 13 -6.66 -0.07 1.76
C LEU A 13 -6.07 0.61 2.97
N ASP A 14 -6.94 0.86 3.94
CA ASP A 14 -6.50 1.18 5.29
C ASP A 14 -5.98 -0.08 5.96
N SER A 15 -4.75 0.02 6.49
CA SER A 15 -4.10 -1.09 7.18
C SER A 15 -3.43 -0.62 8.46
N GLN A 16 -3.51 -1.47 9.48
CA GLN A 16 -2.92 -1.22 10.79
C GLN A 16 -1.78 -2.21 11.06
N ILE A 17 -0.75 -1.76 11.78
CA ILE A 17 0.30 -2.64 12.30
C ILE A 17 -0.31 -3.48 13.42
N VAL A 18 -0.24 -4.81 13.28
CA VAL A 18 -0.80 -5.76 14.27
C VAL A 18 0.28 -6.54 15.01
N ALA A 19 1.50 -6.62 14.46
CA ALA A 19 2.63 -7.25 15.12
C ALA A 19 3.94 -6.66 14.59
N VAL A 20 4.93 -6.57 15.47
CA VAL A 20 6.30 -6.16 15.15
C VAL A 20 7.27 -7.06 15.88
N THR A 21 8.19 -7.68 15.13
CA THR A 21 9.34 -8.40 15.70
C THR A 21 10.61 -7.63 15.35
N VAL A 22 11.33 -7.18 16.37
CA VAL A 22 12.55 -6.38 16.21
C VAL A 22 13.78 -7.28 16.28
N TYR A 23 14.68 -7.12 15.31
CA TYR A 23 16.01 -7.71 15.27
C TYR A 23 17.06 -6.59 15.33
N ASN A 24 18.34 -6.95 15.44
CA ASN A 24 19.43 -5.98 15.63
C ASN A 24 19.48 -4.86 14.58
N TYR A 25 19.15 -5.15 13.32
CA TYR A 25 19.25 -4.18 12.21
C TYR A 25 18.00 -4.10 11.34
N GLN A 26 16.92 -4.77 11.72
CA GLN A 26 15.70 -4.83 10.92
C GLN A 26 14.48 -5.10 11.81
N ALA A 27 13.31 -4.74 11.32
CA ALA A 27 12.04 -5.09 11.94
C ALA A 27 11.18 -5.84 10.95
N TRP A 28 10.59 -6.95 11.39
CA TRP A 28 9.51 -7.60 10.68
C TRP A 28 8.19 -6.99 11.14
N VAL A 29 7.48 -6.31 10.24
CA VAL A 29 6.22 -5.64 10.54
C VAL A 29 5.09 -6.37 9.84
N THR A 30 4.11 -6.84 10.60
CA THR A 30 2.88 -7.41 10.05
C THR A 30 1.79 -6.36 10.09
N ARG A 31 1.22 -6.05 8.92
CA ARG A 31 0.05 -5.16 8.78
C ARG A 31 -1.17 -5.98 8.37
N ARG A 32 -2.35 -5.54 8.81
CA ARG A 32 -3.63 -6.15 8.46
C ARG A 32 -4.60 -5.10 7.94
N ALA A 33 -5.27 -5.43 6.85
CA ALA A 33 -6.40 -4.70 6.29
C ALA A 33 -7.60 -5.65 6.17
N VAL A 34 -8.81 -5.10 6.27
CA VAL A 34 -10.06 -5.80 5.94
C VAL A 34 -10.73 -5.00 4.85
N VAL A 35 -11.15 -5.67 3.78
CA VAL A 35 -11.74 -5.02 2.62
C VAL A 35 -12.90 -5.84 2.08
N SER A 36 -13.97 -5.16 1.70
CA SER A 36 -15.05 -5.73 0.88
C SER A 36 -14.69 -5.51 -0.59
N LEU A 37 -14.73 -6.55 -1.41
CA LEU A 37 -14.39 -6.47 -2.84
C LEU A 37 -15.67 -6.59 -3.68
N SER A 38 -15.77 -5.79 -4.73
CA SER A 38 -16.86 -5.91 -5.71
C SER A 38 -16.52 -6.92 -6.82
N GLY A 39 -15.24 -7.24 -6.99
CA GLY A 39 -14.72 -8.08 -8.07
C GLY A 39 -14.22 -7.28 -9.27
N GLU A 40 -14.36 -5.96 -9.23
CA GLU A 40 -13.80 -5.04 -10.24
C GLU A 40 -12.37 -4.60 -9.89
N GLU A 41 -11.94 -4.80 -8.64
CA GLU A 41 -10.61 -4.44 -8.18
C GLU A 41 -9.53 -5.34 -8.80
N GLN A 42 -8.58 -4.72 -9.51
CA GLN A 42 -7.40 -5.37 -10.09
C GLN A 42 -6.17 -5.22 -9.19
N GLU A 43 -6.08 -4.12 -8.43
CA GLU A 43 -4.93 -3.83 -7.58
C GLU A 43 -5.37 -3.25 -6.23
N LEU A 44 -4.76 -3.78 -5.17
CA LEU A 44 -4.98 -3.33 -3.81
C LEU A 44 -3.74 -2.57 -3.35
N VAL A 45 -3.93 -1.31 -2.96
CA VAL A 45 -2.84 -0.39 -2.65
C VAL A 45 -2.78 -0.12 -1.16
N ILE A 46 -1.64 -0.42 -0.53
CA ILE A 46 -1.37 -0.06 0.87
C ILE A 46 -0.42 1.12 0.89
N THR A 47 -0.87 2.23 1.47
CA THR A 47 -0.07 3.45 1.64
C THR A 47 -0.48 4.15 2.94
N PRO A 48 0.45 4.81 3.67
CA PRO A 48 1.89 4.88 3.42
C PRO A 48 2.65 3.63 3.89
N LEU A 49 3.83 3.41 3.31
CA LEU A 49 4.81 2.42 3.75
C LEU A 49 6.15 3.11 4.09
N PRO A 50 6.93 2.59 5.05
CA PRO A 50 8.24 3.15 5.37
C PRO A 50 9.20 3.11 4.16
N VAL A 51 9.98 4.18 3.97
CA VAL A 51 10.98 4.26 2.89
C VAL A 51 12.15 3.28 3.04
N THR A 52 12.29 2.67 4.22
CA THR A 52 13.31 1.66 4.54
C THR A 52 12.85 0.23 4.27
N LEU A 53 11.66 0.04 3.70
CA LEU A 53 11.14 -1.28 3.35
C LEU A 53 12.00 -1.94 2.27
N ALA A 54 12.47 -3.15 2.53
CA ALA A 54 13.11 -3.98 1.53
C ALA A 54 12.04 -4.64 0.65
N THR A 55 12.00 -4.31 -0.65
CA THR A 55 10.96 -4.80 -1.57
C THR A 55 10.89 -6.33 -1.62
N ASP A 56 12.04 -7.00 -1.64
CA ASP A 56 12.12 -8.46 -1.77
C ASP A 56 11.76 -9.21 -0.48
N SER A 57 11.66 -8.49 0.65
CA SER A 57 11.26 -9.08 1.93
C SER A 57 9.75 -9.07 2.16
N MET A 58 8.97 -8.49 1.26
CA MET A 58 7.51 -8.43 1.41
C MET A 58 6.88 -9.80 1.19
N ARG A 59 5.93 -10.15 2.04
CA ARG A 59 5.07 -11.32 1.90
C ARG A 59 3.64 -10.90 2.15
N VAL A 60 2.72 -11.43 1.36
CA VAL A 60 1.29 -11.11 1.45
C VAL A 60 0.51 -12.41 1.42
N SER A 61 -0.48 -12.50 2.29
CA SER A 61 -1.49 -13.55 2.30
C SER A 61 -2.85 -12.92 2.51
N SER A 62 -3.88 -13.55 1.96
CA SER A 62 -5.27 -13.16 2.17
C SER A 62 -6.07 -14.36 2.66
N VAL A 63 -7.12 -14.07 3.44
CA VAL A 63 -8.14 -15.05 3.84
C VAL A 63 -9.47 -14.35 3.73
N GLY A 64 -10.47 -15.01 3.15
CA GLY A 64 -11.80 -14.43 2.98
C GLY A 64 -12.72 -15.31 2.15
N THR A 65 -13.93 -14.82 1.93
CA THR A 65 -15.00 -15.48 1.15
C THR A 65 -14.97 -15.11 -0.33
N ALA A 66 -14.32 -14.00 -0.68
CA ALA A 66 -14.12 -13.60 -2.06
C ALA A 66 -13.14 -14.56 -2.75
N VAL A 67 -13.55 -15.09 -3.91
CA VAL A 67 -12.70 -15.96 -4.74
C VAL A 67 -11.69 -15.07 -5.47
N LEU A 68 -10.51 -14.92 -4.86
CA LEU A 68 -9.43 -14.11 -5.40
C LEU A 68 -8.10 -14.86 -5.37
N LYS A 69 -7.23 -14.53 -6.33
CA LYS A 69 -5.85 -15.01 -6.38
C LYS A 69 -4.92 -13.82 -6.41
N LEU A 70 -4.02 -13.75 -5.43
CA LEU A 70 -2.93 -12.77 -5.46
C LEU A 70 -1.94 -13.18 -6.55
N LEU A 71 -1.78 -12.34 -7.57
CA LEU A 71 -0.90 -12.61 -8.71
C LEU A 71 0.53 -12.12 -8.49
N GLY A 72 0.71 -11.14 -7.60
CA GLY A 72 2.02 -10.59 -7.28
C GLY A 72 1.92 -9.53 -6.21
N VAL A 73 3.09 -9.09 -5.74
CA VAL A 73 3.25 -7.95 -4.85
C VAL A 73 4.35 -7.06 -5.42
N ARG A 74 4.14 -5.76 -5.41
CA ARG A 74 5.13 -4.75 -5.79
C ARG A 74 5.12 -3.60 -4.80
N CYS A 75 6.25 -2.92 -4.67
CA CYS A 75 6.35 -1.68 -3.91
C CYS A 75 6.99 -0.62 -4.80
N ASP A 76 6.29 0.50 -4.95
CA ASP A 76 6.78 1.65 -5.67
C ASP A 76 7.23 2.73 -4.68
N ARG A 77 8.45 3.23 -4.85
CA ARG A 77 8.90 4.40 -4.10
C ARG A 77 8.27 5.64 -4.71
N ARG A 78 7.36 6.28 -3.99
CA ARG A 78 6.78 7.56 -4.37
C ARG A 78 7.50 8.72 -3.67
N GLN A 79 7.90 9.72 -4.44
CA GLN A 79 8.38 10.99 -3.91
C GLN A 79 7.23 11.99 -3.97
N THR A 80 6.93 12.62 -2.84
CA THR A 80 5.97 13.72 -2.78
C THR A 80 6.76 14.98 -2.46
N THR A 81 6.75 15.95 -3.38
CA THR A 81 7.24 17.30 -3.12
C THR A 81 6.07 18.14 -2.64
N GLU A 82 6.20 18.80 -1.50
CA GLU A 82 5.23 19.84 -1.13
C GLU A 82 5.33 20.99 -2.14
N PRO A 83 4.21 21.50 -2.66
CA PRO A 83 4.24 22.68 -3.52
C PRO A 83 4.70 23.87 -2.68
N ILE A 84 5.86 24.43 -3.02
CA ILE A 84 6.30 25.71 -2.48
C ILE A 84 5.35 26.75 -3.05
N GLY A 85 4.37 27.18 -2.25
CA GLY A 85 3.47 28.27 -2.61
C GLY A 85 4.32 29.49 -2.97
N LYS A 86 4.14 29.99 -4.18
CA LYS A 86 4.74 31.28 -4.56
C LYS A 86 4.07 32.33 -3.67
N GLU A 87 4.86 33.01 -2.84
CA GLU A 87 4.38 34.20 -2.16
C GLU A 87 3.87 35.18 -3.23
N ALA A 88 2.57 35.43 -3.23
CA ALA A 88 1.97 36.46 -4.05
C ALA A 88 2.46 37.81 -3.53
N THR A 89 3.27 38.50 -4.32
CA THR A 89 3.61 39.92 -4.15
C THR A 89 2.45 40.78 -4.61
#